data_AF-A0A2M7PTR1-F1
#
_entry.id   AF-A0A2M7PTR1-F1
#
_cell.length_a   1.000
_cell.length_b   1.000
_cell.length_c   1.000
_cell.angle_alpha   90.00
_cell.angle_beta   90.00
_cell.angle_gamma   90.00
#
_symmetry.space_group_name_H-M   'P 1'
#
loop_
_entity.id
_entity.type
_entity.pdbx_description
1 polymer ?
#
loop_
_entity_poly.entity_id
_entity_poly.type
_entity_poly.pdbx_seq_one_letter_code
_entity_poly.pdbx_strand_id
1 'polypeptide(L)'
;MNKKRSPLLNWVLFFATLIVVFFLGLLASSVTERRAEQQTTWKPEVQIAKFEPRNEVWGKNYPTEYNSYEKMKESNFRSKYNGNAKIDMLEVDPRLVVMWAGYGFSKDYNQGRGHAYAIEDLRNTLRTGGPTGSDDGPMPSTCWTCKGPDVPRIMNEEGVAAYYTGKWARLGAEIVNPIGCADCHNNETMELQISRPALVEAF
;
A
#
# COMPACT_ATOMS: atom_id res chain seq x y z
N MET A 1 -43.08 -41.87 -32.28
CA MET A 1 -41.85 -41.70 -33.10
C MET A 1 -40.63 -42.05 -32.25
N ASN A 2 -40.18 -43.30 -32.29
CA ASN A 2 -39.08 -43.78 -31.45
C ASN A 2 -37.79 -43.84 -32.31
N LYS A 3 -37.00 -42.75 -32.32
CA LYS A 3 -35.70 -42.75 -33.00
C LYS A 3 -34.74 -43.63 -32.20
N LYS A 4 -34.61 -44.91 -32.58
CA LYS A 4 -33.56 -45.82 -32.08
C LYS A 4 -32.20 -45.19 -32.42
N ARG A 5 -31.48 -44.69 -31.42
CA ARG A 5 -30.12 -44.15 -31.59
C ARG A 5 -29.20 -45.24 -32.14
N SER A 6 -28.30 -44.89 -33.07
CA SER A 6 -27.38 -45.87 -33.65
C SER A 6 -26.38 -46.36 -32.58
N PRO A 7 -25.97 -47.65 -32.61
CA PRO A 7 -25.01 -48.20 -31.65
C PRO A 7 -23.69 -47.42 -31.62
N LEU A 8 -23.29 -46.88 -32.77
CA LEU A 8 -22.06 -46.10 -32.95
C LEU A 8 -22.12 -44.75 -32.20
N LEU A 9 -23.28 -44.10 -32.19
CA LEU A 9 -23.49 -42.85 -31.46
C LEU A 9 -23.38 -43.06 -29.94
N ASN A 10 -23.85 -44.20 -29.44
CA ASN A 10 -23.73 -44.55 -28.02
C ASN A 10 -22.27 -44.81 -27.62
N TRP A 11 -21.49 -45.48 -28.47
CA TRP A 11 -20.06 -45.70 -28.24
C TRP A 11 -19.24 -44.41 -28.27
N VAL A 12 -19.54 -43.49 -29.20
CA VAL A 12 -18.88 -42.17 -29.26
C VAL A 12 -19.20 -41.35 -28.01
N LEU A 13 -20.47 -41.31 -27.58
CA LEU A 13 -20.86 -40.61 -26.36
C LEU A 13 -20.18 -41.19 -25.11
N PHE A 14 -20.03 -42.51 -25.03
CA PHE A 14 -19.35 -43.20 -23.93
C PHE A 14 -17.86 -42.85 -23.83
N PHE A 15 -17.12 -42.89 -24.94
CA PHE A 15 -15.71 -42.51 -24.93
C PHE A 15 -15.52 -41.01 -24.70
N ALA A 16 -16.41 -40.17 -25.24
CA ALA A 16 -16.36 -38.72 -24.99
C ALA A 16 -16.59 -38.39 -23.50
N THR A 17 -17.54 -39.04 -22.83
CA THR A 17 -17.75 -38.84 -21.39
C THR A 17 -16.59 -39.38 -20.56
N LEU A 18 -16.00 -40.51 -20.92
CA LEU A 18 -14.78 -41.03 -20.26
C LEU A 18 -13.62 -40.03 -20.33
N ILE A 19 -13.39 -39.43 -21.50
CA ILE A 19 -12.34 -38.42 -21.69
C ILE A 19 -12.62 -37.19 -20.81
N VAL A 20 -13.86 -36.68 -20.79
CA VAL A 20 -14.25 -35.53 -19.97
C VAL A 20 -14.07 -35.82 -18.47
N VAL A 21 -14.51 -36.99 -18.00
CA VAL A 21 -14.36 -37.39 -16.59
C VAL A 21 -12.89 -37.55 -16.21
N PHE A 22 -12.06 -38.08 -17.10
CA PHE A 22 -10.62 -38.19 -16.90
C PHE A 22 -9.97 -36.82 -16.71
N PHE A 23 -10.28 -35.84 -17.58
CA PHE A 23 -9.76 -34.48 -17.43
C PHE A 23 -10.29 -33.76 -16.19
N LEU A 24 -11.56 -33.99 -15.81
CA LEU A 24 -12.11 -33.48 -14.55
C LEU A 24 -11.39 -34.08 -13.33
N GLY A 25 -11.04 -35.37 -13.39
CA GLY A 25 -10.25 -36.04 -12.35
C GLY A 25 -8.83 -35.46 -12.23
N LEU A 26 -8.15 -35.21 -13.36
CA LEU A 26 -6.84 -34.54 -13.36
C LEU A 26 -6.91 -33.11 -12.80
N LEU A 27 -7.95 -32.35 -13.17
CA LEU A 27 -8.17 -31.02 -12.62
C LEU A 27 -8.40 -31.07 -11.10
N ALA A 28 -9.27 -31.99 -10.64
CA ALA A 28 -9.54 -32.16 -9.21
C ALA A 28 -8.26 -32.53 -8.44
N SER A 29 -7.45 -33.46 -8.96
CA SER A 29 -6.17 -33.84 -8.37
C SER A 29 -5.21 -32.66 -8.28
N SER A 30 -5.06 -31.90 -9.36
CA SER A 30 -4.20 -30.71 -9.42
C SER A 30 -4.65 -29.65 -8.42
N VAL A 31 -5.95 -29.42 -8.27
CA VAL A 31 -6.51 -28.48 -7.30
C VAL A 31 -6.28 -28.95 -5.87
N THR A 32 -6.47 -30.22 -5.56
CA THR A 32 -6.24 -30.76 -4.22
C THR A 32 -4.77 -30.75 -3.83
N GLU A 33 -3.87 -31.10 -4.77
CA GLU A 33 -2.42 -31.07 -4.55
C GLU A 33 -1.94 -29.64 -4.30
N ARG A 34 -2.32 -28.68 -5.16
CA ARG A 34 -1.97 -27.26 -4.96
C ARG A 34 -2.54 -26.66 -3.68
N ARG A 35 -3.74 -27.06 -3.24
CA ARG A 35 -4.30 -26.66 -1.94
C ARG A 35 -3.51 -27.22 -0.76
N ALA A 36 -3.06 -28.47 -0.85
CA ALA A 36 -2.23 -29.09 0.18
C ALA A 36 -0.83 -28.46 0.24
N GLU A 37 -0.24 -28.13 -0.91
CA GLU A 37 1.03 -27.40 -1.00
C GLU A 37 0.92 -26.01 -0.38
N GLN A 38 -0.16 -25.24 -0.65
CA GLN A 38 -0.35 -23.92 -0.04
C GLN A 38 -0.36 -23.95 1.50
N GLN A 39 -0.94 -25.00 2.11
CA GLN A 39 -1.00 -25.10 3.56
C GLN A 39 0.35 -25.51 4.20
N THR A 40 1.29 -26.03 3.42
CA THR A 40 2.58 -26.54 3.91
C THR A 40 3.79 -25.68 3.52
N THR A 41 3.65 -24.79 2.53
CA THR A 41 4.76 -23.99 1.98
C THR A 41 4.98 -22.64 2.68
N TRP A 42 3.99 -22.08 3.37
CA TRP A 42 4.20 -20.78 4.02
C TRP A 42 4.99 -20.92 5.32
N LYS A 43 6.29 -20.67 5.24
CA LYS A 43 7.17 -20.45 6.39
C LYS A 43 7.83 -19.08 6.25
N PRO A 44 7.71 -18.18 7.24
CA PRO A 44 8.39 -16.90 7.19
C PRO A 44 9.91 -17.11 7.12
N GLU A 45 10.57 -16.45 6.18
CA GLU A 45 12.03 -16.44 6.03
C GLU A 45 12.69 -15.61 7.13
N VAL A 46 12.03 -14.52 7.53
CA VAL A 46 12.50 -13.61 8.57
C VAL A 46 11.42 -13.34 9.62
N GLN A 47 11.83 -13.14 10.86
CA GLN A 47 10.94 -12.60 11.88
C GLN A 47 10.81 -11.09 11.69
N ILE A 48 9.58 -10.60 11.53
CA ILE A 48 9.30 -9.17 11.39
C ILE A 48 9.22 -8.56 12.80
N ALA A 49 10.14 -7.63 13.08
CA ALA A 49 10.18 -6.95 14.38
C ALA A 49 8.94 -6.09 14.60
N LYS A 50 8.58 -5.87 15.87
CA LYS A 50 7.54 -4.91 16.24
C LYS A 50 7.95 -3.53 15.73
N PHE A 51 7.04 -2.86 15.01
CA PHE A 51 7.28 -1.58 14.35
C PHE A 51 8.39 -1.58 13.27
N GLU A 52 8.68 -2.72 12.63
CA GLU A 52 9.62 -2.77 11.50
C GLU A 52 9.13 -1.87 10.35
N PRO A 53 9.79 -0.72 10.06
CA PRO A 53 9.26 0.24 9.10
C PRO A 53 9.71 -0.04 7.66
N ARG A 54 10.69 -0.93 7.45
CA ARG A 54 11.29 -1.18 6.15
C ARG A 54 10.49 -2.20 5.35
N ASN A 55 9.82 -1.75 4.28
CA ASN A 55 8.98 -2.61 3.45
C ASN A 55 9.73 -3.80 2.85
N GLU A 56 11.02 -3.66 2.54
CA GLU A 56 11.85 -4.74 2.00
C GLU A 56 12.06 -5.90 2.97
N VAL A 57 11.95 -5.67 4.28
CA VAL A 57 12.00 -6.75 5.29
C VAL A 57 10.72 -7.58 5.23
N TRP A 58 9.57 -6.93 5.09
CA TRP A 58 8.28 -7.60 4.89
C TRP A 58 8.24 -8.36 3.56
N GLY A 59 8.84 -7.78 2.51
CA GLY A 59 8.91 -8.39 1.18
C GLY A 59 9.66 -9.71 1.09
N LYS A 60 10.52 -10.05 2.07
CA LYS A 60 11.14 -11.38 2.17
C LYS A 60 10.10 -12.48 2.46
N ASN A 61 9.11 -12.17 3.29
CA ASN A 61 8.02 -13.10 3.62
C ASN A 61 6.84 -13.00 2.64
N TYR A 62 6.63 -11.81 2.03
CA TYR A 62 5.47 -11.49 1.18
C TYR A 62 5.92 -10.88 -0.17
N PRO A 63 6.66 -11.64 -1.01
CA PRO A 63 7.27 -11.11 -2.23
C PRO A 63 6.24 -10.66 -3.28
N THR A 64 5.08 -11.32 -3.36
CA THR A 64 4.03 -10.96 -4.33
C THR A 64 3.41 -9.61 -3.98
N GLU A 65 3.05 -9.42 -2.72
CA GLU A 65 2.47 -8.21 -2.16
C GLU A 65 3.47 -7.05 -2.25
N TYR A 66 4.73 -7.30 -1.90
CA TYR A 66 5.80 -6.32 -2.03
C TYR A 66 6.05 -5.91 -3.49
N ASN A 67 6.08 -6.87 -4.42
CA ASN A 67 6.21 -6.55 -5.85
C ASN A 67 5.01 -5.73 -6.36
N SER A 68 3.80 -5.96 -5.84
CA SER A 68 2.65 -5.11 -6.15
C SER A 68 2.77 -3.71 -5.55
N TYR A 69 3.29 -3.61 -4.32
CA TYR A 69 3.58 -2.33 -3.67
C TYR A 69 4.56 -1.49 -4.49
N GLU A 70 5.63 -2.12 -4.98
CA GLU A 70 6.70 -1.46 -5.74
C GLU A 70 6.21 -0.82 -7.05
N LYS A 71 5.12 -1.33 -7.65
CA LYS A 71 4.48 -0.71 -8.82
C LYS A 71 3.97 0.70 -8.56
N MET A 72 3.78 1.10 -7.30
CA MET A 72 3.44 2.48 -6.95
C MET A 72 4.54 3.50 -7.28
N LYS A 73 5.76 3.03 -7.59
CA LYS A 73 6.83 3.87 -8.15
C LYS A 73 6.56 4.26 -9.61
N GLU A 74 5.65 3.60 -10.31
CA GLU A 74 5.18 4.06 -11.60
C GLU A 74 4.34 5.34 -11.40
N SER A 75 4.71 6.45 -12.05
CA SER A 75 4.13 7.78 -11.79
C SER A 75 3.98 8.61 -13.08
N ASN A 76 3.56 7.97 -14.17
CA ASN A 76 3.41 8.61 -15.49
C ASN A 76 2.00 8.53 -16.08
N PHE A 77 1.06 7.87 -15.40
CA PHE A 77 -0.31 7.70 -15.89
C PHE A 77 -1.16 8.96 -15.60
N ARG A 78 -1.84 9.42 -16.65
CA ARG A 78 -2.82 10.51 -16.62
C ARG A 78 -4.14 10.02 -17.23
N SER A 79 -5.22 10.19 -16.48
CA SER A 79 -6.60 9.97 -16.92
C SER A 79 -7.30 11.32 -17.12
N LYS A 80 -8.59 11.30 -17.47
CA LYS A 80 -9.38 12.52 -17.68
C LYS A 80 -9.40 13.46 -16.47
N TYR A 81 -9.44 12.91 -15.25
CA TYR A 81 -9.61 13.70 -14.02
C TYR A 81 -8.51 13.50 -12.98
N ASN A 82 -7.76 12.39 -13.04
CA ASN A 82 -6.78 11.99 -12.03
C ASN A 82 -5.63 11.20 -12.68
N GLY A 83 -4.78 10.57 -11.87
CA GLY A 83 -3.75 9.64 -12.33
C GLY A 83 -2.78 9.34 -11.20
N ASN A 84 -1.60 8.85 -11.55
CA ASN A 84 -0.47 8.76 -10.63
C ASN A 84 0.69 9.67 -11.03
N ALA A 85 0.53 10.44 -12.12
CA ALA A 85 1.49 11.48 -12.50
C ALA A 85 1.49 12.63 -11.50
N LYS A 86 2.67 13.19 -11.25
CA LYS A 86 2.80 14.47 -10.56
C LYS A 86 2.25 15.57 -11.48
N ILE A 87 1.17 16.21 -11.03
CA ILE A 87 0.49 17.30 -11.74
C ILE A 87 0.40 18.47 -10.77
N ASP A 88 0.93 19.62 -11.17
CA ASP A 88 0.77 20.87 -10.43
C ASP A 88 -0.70 21.32 -10.56
N MET A 89 -1.43 21.26 -9.45
CA MET A 89 -2.84 21.62 -9.44
C MET A 89 -3.04 23.14 -9.40
N LEU A 90 -2.02 23.91 -9.01
CA LEU A 90 -2.05 25.37 -9.08
C LEU A 90 -1.89 25.85 -10.52
N GLU A 91 -1.13 25.12 -11.35
CA GLU A 91 -1.07 25.35 -12.80
C GLU A 91 -2.42 25.00 -13.47
N VAL A 92 -3.03 23.88 -13.08
CA VAL A 92 -4.32 23.43 -13.63
C VAL A 92 -5.47 24.37 -13.24
N ASP A 93 -5.51 24.83 -11.98
CA ASP A 93 -6.51 25.77 -11.51
C ASP A 93 -5.88 26.92 -10.70
N PRO A 94 -5.45 28.00 -11.37
CA PRO A 94 -4.81 29.14 -10.72
C PRO A 94 -5.70 29.87 -9.69
N ARG A 95 -7.02 29.64 -9.69
CA ARG A 95 -7.91 30.20 -8.66
C ARG A 95 -7.59 29.65 -7.28
N LEU A 96 -7.02 28.44 -7.20
CA LEU A 96 -6.56 27.84 -5.94
C LEU A 96 -5.51 28.72 -5.25
N VAL A 97 -4.64 29.40 -6.02
CA VAL A 97 -3.63 30.33 -5.48
C VAL A 97 -4.31 31.50 -4.77
N VAL A 98 -5.37 32.06 -5.37
CA VAL A 98 -6.12 33.19 -4.80
C VAL A 98 -6.95 32.74 -3.61
N MET A 99 -7.65 31.61 -3.71
CA MET A 99 -8.50 31.09 -2.62
C MET A 99 -7.70 30.70 -1.39
N TRP A 100 -6.45 30.27 -1.56
CA TRP A 100 -5.55 29.90 -0.46
C TRP A 100 -4.51 30.97 -0.17
N ALA A 101 -4.71 32.21 -0.63
CA ALA A 101 -3.79 33.31 -0.36
C ALA A 101 -3.52 33.46 1.14
N GLY A 102 -2.23 33.47 1.51
CA GLY A 102 -1.78 33.49 2.91
C GLY A 102 -1.62 32.12 3.56
N TYR A 103 -1.94 31.03 2.85
CA TYR A 103 -1.81 29.65 3.35
C TYR A 103 -0.79 28.84 2.53
N GLY A 104 -0.19 27.80 3.14
CA GLY A 104 0.89 27.02 2.50
C GLY A 104 0.49 26.42 1.15
N PHE A 105 -0.78 26.06 0.98
CA PHE A 105 -1.31 25.45 -0.25
C PHE A 105 -1.28 26.38 -1.46
N SER A 106 -1.21 27.71 -1.30
CA SER A 106 -1.03 28.63 -2.43
C SER A 106 0.40 28.62 -2.98
N LYS A 107 1.36 28.01 -2.27
CA LYS A 107 2.76 27.91 -2.69
C LYS A 107 3.00 26.67 -3.54
N ASP A 108 2.39 25.56 -3.16
CA ASP A 108 2.57 24.28 -3.81
C ASP A 108 1.45 23.30 -3.44
N TYR A 109 0.78 22.77 -4.46
CA TYR A 109 -0.25 21.76 -4.32
C TYR A 109 -0.26 20.88 -5.58
N ASN A 110 0.14 19.62 -5.42
CA ASN A 110 0.20 18.65 -6.51
C ASN A 110 -0.83 17.55 -6.30
N GLN A 111 -1.27 16.94 -7.40
CA GLN A 111 -2.05 15.71 -7.37
C GLN A 111 -1.29 14.62 -6.62
N GLY A 112 -2.01 13.84 -5.79
CA GLY A 112 -1.45 12.68 -5.13
C GLY A 112 -0.96 11.62 -6.14
N ARG A 113 0.12 10.93 -5.77
CA ARG A 113 0.68 9.78 -6.50
C ARG A 113 0.87 8.58 -5.56
N GLY A 114 1.61 7.56 -6.01
CA GLY A 114 1.79 6.32 -5.26
C GLY A 114 2.38 6.53 -3.85
N HIS A 115 1.98 5.67 -2.90
CA HIS A 115 2.41 5.71 -1.50
C HIS A 115 3.94 5.69 -1.32
N ALA A 116 4.67 5.06 -2.24
CA ALA A 116 6.13 5.02 -2.26
C ALA A 116 6.78 6.42 -2.28
N TYR A 117 6.05 7.44 -2.75
CA TYR A 117 6.52 8.83 -2.81
C TYR A 117 6.11 9.69 -1.61
N ALA A 118 5.41 9.14 -0.61
CA ALA A 118 4.84 9.93 0.48
C ALA A 118 5.88 10.78 1.23
N ILE A 119 7.08 10.23 1.49
CA ILE A 119 8.18 10.93 2.15
C ILE A 119 8.87 11.91 1.20
N GLU A 120 9.15 11.49 -0.04
CA GLU A 120 9.78 12.32 -1.05
C GLU A 120 8.94 13.59 -1.32
N ASP A 121 7.63 13.44 -1.53
CA ASP A 121 6.73 14.55 -1.82
C ASP A 121 6.53 15.46 -0.61
N LEU A 122 6.54 14.92 0.61
CA LEU A 122 6.47 15.72 1.82
C LEU A 122 7.74 16.55 2.06
N ARG A 123 8.90 16.01 1.71
CA ARG A 123 10.17 16.75 1.79
C ARG A 123 10.30 17.80 0.69
N ASN A 124 9.79 17.50 -0.50
CA ASN A 124 9.94 18.37 -1.67
C ASN A 124 8.87 19.45 -1.80
N THR A 125 7.75 19.33 -1.08
CA THR A 125 6.69 20.32 -1.19
C THR A 125 7.13 21.67 -0.61
N LEU A 126 6.81 22.77 -1.31
CA LEU A 126 7.15 24.11 -0.80
C LEU A 126 6.39 24.48 0.48
N ARG A 127 5.38 23.67 0.86
CA ARG A 127 4.59 23.85 2.07
C ARG A 127 5.40 23.63 3.34
N THR A 128 6.35 22.69 3.33
CA THR A 128 7.24 22.39 4.49
C THR A 128 8.45 23.32 4.57
N GLY A 129 8.68 24.14 3.53
CA GLY A 129 9.77 25.12 3.51
C GLY A 129 11.16 24.48 3.42
N GLY A 130 12.19 25.25 3.78
CA GLY A 130 13.58 24.79 3.84
C GLY A 130 14.15 24.97 5.23
N PRO A 131 13.75 24.16 6.23
CA PRO A 131 14.23 24.29 7.60
C PRO A 131 15.73 24.03 7.69
N THR A 132 16.41 24.81 8.51
CA THR A 132 17.86 24.70 8.75
C THR A 132 18.21 24.04 10.09
N GLY A 133 17.20 23.83 10.95
CA GLY A 133 17.34 23.18 12.26
C GLY A 133 16.06 22.46 12.68
N SER A 134 16.12 21.73 13.79
CA SER A 134 15.02 20.90 14.30
C SER A 134 13.77 21.69 14.70
N ASP A 135 13.94 22.94 15.14
CA ASP A 135 12.87 23.84 15.59
C ASP A 135 12.44 24.85 14.53
N ASP A 136 12.90 24.67 13.28
CA ASP A 136 12.61 25.53 12.15
C ASP A 136 11.47 24.98 11.28
N GLY A 137 10.97 25.82 10.37
CA GLY A 137 9.97 25.47 9.38
C GLY A 137 8.53 25.84 9.78
N PRO A 138 7.66 25.99 8.77
CA PRO A 138 6.28 26.41 8.96
C PRO A 138 5.37 25.30 9.50
N MET A 139 5.70 24.02 9.26
CA MET A 139 4.80 22.90 9.53
C MET A 139 5.07 22.23 10.89
N PRO A 140 4.03 21.75 11.59
CA PRO A 140 4.18 20.97 12.83
C PRO A 140 4.61 19.52 12.53
N SER A 141 5.12 18.83 13.56
CA SER A 141 5.46 17.40 13.50
C SER A 141 4.29 16.53 13.02
N THR A 142 3.05 16.92 13.32
CA THR A 142 1.81 16.27 12.87
C THR A 142 1.74 16.04 11.36
N CYS A 143 2.44 16.84 10.54
CA CYS A 143 2.48 16.63 9.09
C CYS A 143 3.08 15.28 8.66
N TRP A 144 3.86 14.62 9.53
CA TRP A 144 4.38 13.27 9.29
C TRP A 144 3.35 12.16 9.47
N THR A 145 2.26 12.41 10.20
CA THR A 145 1.39 11.36 10.77
C THR A 145 0.90 10.36 9.74
N CYS A 146 0.58 10.81 8.54
CA CYS A 146 0.05 9.95 7.47
C CYS A 146 1.08 9.70 6.36
N LYS A 147 2.36 9.56 6.70
CA LYS A 147 3.46 9.55 5.71
C LYS A 147 4.38 8.33 5.76
N GLY A 148 4.31 7.53 6.81
CA GLY A 148 5.08 6.30 6.88
C GLY A 148 4.95 5.51 8.18
N PRO A 149 5.46 4.27 8.19
CA PRO A 149 5.38 3.35 9.33
C PRO A 149 6.33 3.69 10.48
N ASP A 150 7.24 4.65 10.30
CA ASP A 150 8.04 5.20 11.40
C ASP A 150 7.18 5.95 12.44
N VAL A 151 5.98 6.41 12.04
CA VAL A 151 5.14 7.24 12.91
C VAL A 151 4.68 6.48 14.18
N PRO A 152 4.07 5.28 14.11
CA PRO A 152 3.72 4.52 15.31
C PRO A 152 4.93 4.18 16.17
N ARG A 153 6.09 3.92 15.56
CA ARG A 153 7.36 3.67 16.29
C ARG A 153 7.71 4.87 17.16
N ILE A 154 7.78 6.06 16.55
CA ILE A 154 8.10 7.30 17.28
C ILE A 154 7.04 7.61 18.33
N MET A 155 5.75 7.50 18.01
CA MET A 155 4.68 7.68 19.00
C MET A 155 4.79 6.74 20.19
N ASN A 156 5.27 5.50 19.98
CA ASN A 156 5.51 4.54 21.05
C ASN A 156 6.77 4.88 21.88
N GLU A 157 7.81 5.44 21.26
CA GLU A 157 9.06 5.81 21.92
C GLU A 157 8.94 7.09 22.77
N GLU A 158 8.34 8.16 22.23
CA GLU A 158 8.27 9.47 22.90
C GLU A 158 6.89 9.79 23.50
N GLY A 159 5.85 9.05 23.12
CA GLY A 159 4.46 9.28 23.51
C GLY A 159 3.69 10.16 22.51
N VAL A 160 2.40 9.87 22.32
CA VAL A 160 1.54 10.51 21.30
C VAL A 160 1.47 12.04 21.45
N ALA A 161 1.35 12.55 22.68
CA ALA A 161 1.28 13.99 22.92
C ALA A 161 2.61 14.71 22.60
N ALA A 162 3.74 14.10 22.94
CA ALA A 162 5.06 14.62 22.58
C ALA A 162 5.27 14.58 21.06
N TYR A 163 4.80 13.51 20.41
CA TYR A 163 4.83 13.38 18.96
C TYR A 163 4.17 14.57 18.25
N TYR A 164 2.95 14.95 18.65
CA TYR A 164 2.24 16.08 18.05
C TYR A 164 2.80 17.46 18.42
N THR A 165 3.81 17.52 19.29
CA THR A 165 4.47 18.76 19.69
C THR A 165 5.75 18.98 18.87
N GLY A 166 6.00 20.24 18.51
CA GLY A 166 7.21 20.66 17.80
C GLY A 166 7.06 20.77 16.28
N LYS A 167 8.19 21.01 15.61
CA LYS A 167 8.23 21.23 14.17
C LYS A 167 8.38 19.95 13.38
N TRP A 168 7.92 19.99 12.13
CA TRP A 168 8.13 18.94 11.13
C TRP A 168 9.61 18.56 11.02
N ALA A 169 10.51 19.56 11.02
CA ALA A 169 11.94 19.34 10.83
C ALA A 169 12.58 18.41 11.89
N ARG A 170 12.09 18.41 13.15
CA ARG A 170 12.68 17.62 14.25
C ARG A 170 12.72 16.12 13.98
N LEU A 171 11.76 15.59 13.22
CA LEU A 171 11.62 14.16 12.92
C LEU A 171 12.17 13.79 11.54
N GLY A 172 12.80 14.74 10.83
CA GLY A 172 13.23 14.52 9.44
C GLY A 172 14.25 13.39 9.26
N ALA A 173 15.09 13.13 10.27
CA ALA A 173 16.05 12.03 10.28
C ALA A 173 15.43 10.69 10.75
N GLU A 174 14.30 10.73 11.45
CA GLU A 174 13.65 9.58 12.07
C GLU A 174 12.55 8.96 11.19
N ILE A 175 11.84 9.79 10.43
CA ILE A 175 10.74 9.39 9.55
C ILE A 175 11.24 9.41 8.11
N VAL A 176 11.66 8.24 7.65
CA VAL A 176 12.39 8.05 6.39
C VAL A 176 11.76 6.98 5.49
N ASN A 177 10.93 6.11 6.06
CA ASN A 177 10.26 5.04 5.34
C ASN A 177 8.91 5.52 4.82
N PRO A 178 8.60 5.36 3.53
CA PRO A 178 7.29 5.69 2.98
C PRO A 178 6.21 4.75 3.50
N ILE A 179 4.96 5.20 3.36
CA ILE A 179 3.76 4.42 3.70
C ILE A 179 3.92 2.98 3.20
N GLY A 180 3.66 2.02 4.09
CA GLY A 180 4.16 0.67 3.94
C GLY A 180 3.32 -0.40 4.64
N CYS A 181 3.87 -1.62 4.67
CA CYS A 181 3.20 -2.81 5.20
C CYS A 181 2.73 -2.60 6.66
N ALA A 182 3.63 -2.08 7.50
CA ALA A 182 3.38 -1.88 8.93
C ALA A 182 2.34 -0.80 9.25
N ASP A 183 1.98 0.06 8.29
CA ASP A 183 0.89 1.03 8.50
C ASP A 183 -0.47 0.35 8.64
N CYS A 184 -0.63 -0.83 8.04
CA CYS A 184 -1.91 -1.54 7.93
C CYS A 184 -1.89 -2.97 8.48
N HIS A 185 -0.74 -3.63 8.59
CA HIS A 185 -0.64 -5.04 8.97
C HIS A 185 0.08 -5.25 10.29
N ASN A 186 -0.44 -6.18 11.11
CA ASN A 186 0.23 -6.67 12.29
C ASN A 186 1.49 -7.49 11.90
N ASN A 187 2.61 -7.28 12.59
CA ASN A 187 3.89 -7.90 12.24
C ASN A 187 3.97 -9.40 12.53
N GLU A 188 3.08 -9.94 13.37
CA GLU A 188 3.04 -11.36 13.75
C GLU A 188 1.98 -12.12 12.94
N THR A 189 0.79 -11.55 12.82
CA THR A 189 -0.39 -12.25 12.26
C THR A 189 -0.75 -11.81 10.83
N MET A 190 -0.19 -10.70 10.33
CA MET A 190 -0.64 -10.01 9.11
C MET A 190 -2.09 -9.54 9.10
N GLU A 191 -2.81 -9.66 10.21
CA GLU A 191 -4.16 -9.12 10.33
C GLU A 191 -4.13 -7.60 10.14
N LEU A 192 -5.22 -7.07 9.58
CA LEU A 192 -5.38 -5.63 9.43
C LEU A 192 -5.45 -4.97 10.80
N GLN A 193 -4.73 -3.87 10.96
CA GLN A 193 -4.71 -3.07 12.18
C GLN A 193 -4.86 -1.58 11.87
N ILE A 194 -5.41 -0.86 12.85
CA ILE A 194 -5.38 0.60 12.85
C ILE A 194 -4.14 1.03 13.62
N SER A 195 -3.17 1.60 12.92
CA SER A 195 -1.89 2.04 13.52
C SER A 195 -1.91 3.49 14.00
N ARG A 196 -2.97 4.26 13.73
CA ARG A 196 -3.06 5.70 14.04
C ARG A 196 -4.08 5.99 15.14
N PRO A 197 -3.65 6.59 16.27
CA PRO A 197 -4.54 6.89 17.40
C PRO A 197 -5.76 7.72 17.01
N ALA A 198 -5.60 8.72 16.16
CA ALA A 198 -6.69 9.62 15.77
C ALA A 198 -7.88 8.90 15.11
N LEU A 199 -7.65 7.77 14.41
CA LEU A 199 -8.75 6.96 13.87
C LEU A 199 -9.39 6.08 14.94
N VAL A 200 -8.60 5.57 15.89
CA VAL A 200 -9.11 4.77 17.02
C VAL A 200 -9.99 5.63 17.93
N GLU A 201 -9.57 6.86 18.21
CA GLU A 201 -10.27 7.82 19.07
C GLU A 201 -11.58 8.36 18.46
N ALA A 202 -11.73 8.26 17.14
CA ALA A 202 -12.91 8.76 16.44
C ALA A 202 -14.14 7.86 16.58
N PHE A 203 -13.96 6.63 17.07
CA PHE A 203 -15.02 5.63 17.30
C PHE A 203 -15.15 5.33 18.79
#